data_AF-Q1LAI0-F1
#
_entry.id   AF-Q1LAI0-F1
#
_cell.length_a   1.000
_cell.length_b   1.000
_cell.length_c   1.000
_cell.angle_alpha   90.00
_cell.angle_beta   90.00
_cell.angle_gamma   90.00
#
_symmetry.space_group_name_H-M   'P 1'
#
loop_
_entity.id
_entity.type
_entity.pdbx_description
1 polymer ?
#
loop_
_entity_poly.entity_id
_entity_poly.type
_entity_poly.pdbx_seq_one_letter_code
_entity_poly.pdbx_strand_id
1 'polypeptide(L)'
;MPRLAATPDQIRATVLAMLTEAGDAAPPTAARFRRVVSVRKLRDRLGGGDPATLSRTLNAIEAEVVRAGLADLALPELPAEIAEAMRALWQAAVAVQLDDVVRLRREAQQTAEAAQAARAEAELRVELLREELSEVRAQLAARDTALAEASAALAAASARADAQAARRGELETALATVQERVMTDERAHAEAIATVQARYEALSKQLLQETAHQRDAVRAERAQLASQLKFAERRIAALEEERGRLDAELASERAARQTAAGEASALKAVTASQRAQLDELMRATLAVAPPPSKTRVPRSTDKPAGKRTVKS
;
A
#
# COMPACT_ATOMS: atom_id res chain seq x y z
N MET A 1 -122.27 4.54 -37.34
CA MET A 1 -122.99 3.44 -38.03
C MET A 1 -122.25 2.13 -37.76
N PRO A 2 -122.76 1.26 -36.86
CA PRO A 2 -122.12 -0.02 -36.58
C PRO A 2 -122.36 -0.95 -37.78
N ARG A 3 -121.29 -1.43 -38.42
CA ARG A 3 -121.37 -2.34 -39.57
C ARG A 3 -121.40 -3.78 -39.05
N LEU A 4 -122.43 -4.52 -39.46
CA LEU A 4 -122.65 -5.93 -39.13
C LEU A 4 -121.42 -6.77 -39.48
N ALA A 5 -120.97 -7.62 -38.56
CA ALA A 5 -119.88 -8.57 -38.82
C ALA A 5 -120.37 -9.64 -39.82
N ALA A 6 -119.64 -9.84 -40.91
CA ALA A 6 -119.95 -10.89 -41.90
C ALA A 6 -119.90 -12.27 -41.24
N THR A 7 -120.89 -13.12 -41.50
CA THR A 7 -120.94 -14.47 -40.92
C THR A 7 -120.00 -15.43 -41.67
N PRO A 8 -119.52 -16.51 -41.03
CA PRO A 8 -118.61 -17.49 -41.67
C PRO A 8 -119.16 -18.08 -42.98
N ASP A 9 -120.46 -18.31 -43.07
CA ASP A 9 -121.11 -18.84 -44.27
C ASP A 9 -121.15 -17.82 -45.41
N GLN A 10 -121.33 -16.54 -45.09
CA GLN A 10 -121.23 -15.44 -46.08
C GLN A 10 -119.79 -15.32 -46.60
N ILE A 11 -118.80 -15.47 -45.73
CA ILE A 11 -117.38 -15.49 -46.13
C ILE A 11 -117.11 -16.68 -47.06
N ARG A 12 -117.60 -17.88 -46.73
CA ARG A 12 -117.44 -19.09 -47.55
C ARG A 12 -118.11 -18.96 -48.92
N ALA A 13 -119.37 -18.50 -48.97
CA ALA A 13 -120.08 -18.28 -50.23
C ALA A 13 -119.37 -17.25 -51.12
N THR A 14 -118.84 -16.18 -50.53
CA THR A 14 -118.11 -15.13 -51.27
C THR A 14 -116.75 -15.62 -51.78
N VAL A 15 -116.03 -16.44 -51.00
CA VAL A 15 -114.77 -17.06 -51.44
C VAL A 15 -115.00 -18.05 -52.58
N LEU A 16 -116.04 -18.88 -52.50
CA LEU A 16 -116.39 -19.80 -53.59
C LEU A 16 -116.83 -19.05 -54.84
N ALA A 17 -117.61 -17.97 -54.70
CA ALA A 17 -117.99 -17.10 -55.81
C ALA A 17 -116.77 -16.44 -56.48
N MET A 18 -115.80 -15.97 -55.69
CA MET A 18 -114.55 -15.41 -56.22
C MET A 18 -113.70 -16.45 -56.97
N LEU A 19 -113.74 -17.71 -56.55
CA LEU A 19 -113.07 -18.81 -57.25
C LEU A 19 -113.80 -19.21 -58.53
N THR A 20 -115.14 -19.23 -58.55
CA THR A 20 -115.93 -19.52 -59.75
C THR A 20 -115.86 -18.39 -60.78
N GLU A 21 -115.88 -17.13 -60.35
CA GLU A 21 -115.74 -15.95 -61.23
C GLU A 21 -114.33 -15.83 -61.82
N ALA A 22 -113.31 -16.32 -61.13
CA ALA A 22 -111.96 -16.42 -61.68
C ALA A 22 -111.83 -17.50 -62.77
N GLY A 23 -112.90 -18.24 -63.04
CA GLY A 23 -113.14 -19.05 -64.23
C GLY A 23 -112.08 -20.11 -64.51
N ASP A 24 -112.27 -21.33 -63.99
CA ASP A 24 -111.63 -22.55 -64.53
C ASP A 24 -112.07 -23.81 -63.77
N ALA A 25 -112.28 -24.91 -64.50
CA ALA A 25 -112.81 -26.19 -63.99
C ALA A 25 -111.76 -27.13 -63.34
N ALA A 26 -110.60 -26.61 -62.92
CA ALA A 26 -109.52 -27.42 -62.34
C ALA A 26 -109.39 -27.17 -60.82
N PRO A 27 -109.13 -28.23 -60.01
CA PRO A 27 -109.04 -28.09 -58.56
C PRO A 27 -107.94 -27.09 -58.15
N PRO A 28 -108.23 -26.13 -57.26
CA PRO A 28 -107.30 -25.07 -56.90
C PRO A 28 -106.15 -25.59 -56.01
N THR A 29 -104.90 -25.42 -56.46
CA THR A 29 -103.71 -25.58 -55.61
C THR A 29 -103.57 -24.41 -54.63
N ALA A 30 -102.88 -24.62 -53.50
CA ALA A 30 -102.73 -23.59 -52.45
C ALA A 30 -102.16 -22.25 -52.98
N ALA A 31 -101.20 -22.31 -53.90
CA ALA A 31 -100.63 -21.11 -54.54
C ALA A 31 -101.67 -20.38 -55.42
N ARG A 32 -102.58 -21.10 -56.08
CA ARG A 32 -103.65 -20.52 -56.92
C ARG A 32 -104.74 -19.87 -56.06
N PHE A 33 -105.17 -20.54 -54.98
CA PHE A 33 -106.16 -20.01 -54.04
C PHE A 33 -105.74 -18.65 -53.48
N ARG A 34 -104.48 -18.51 -53.03
CA ARG A 34 -103.93 -17.26 -52.49
C ARG A 34 -103.76 -16.14 -53.51
N ARG A 35 -103.64 -16.47 -54.80
CA ARG A 35 -103.55 -15.47 -55.89
C ARG A 35 -104.92 -14.85 -56.18
N VAL A 36 -105.95 -15.67 -56.19
CA VAL A 36 -107.33 -15.26 -56.49
C VAL A 36 -107.96 -14.58 -55.28
N VAL A 37 -107.84 -15.22 -54.11
CA VAL A 37 -108.48 -14.81 -52.87
C VAL A 37 -107.43 -14.27 -51.90
N SER A 38 -107.59 -13.02 -51.48
CA SER A 38 -106.77 -12.42 -50.43
C SER A 38 -107.67 -11.71 -49.41
N VAL A 39 -107.19 -11.59 -48.17
CA VAL A 39 -107.94 -10.95 -47.07
C VAL A 39 -108.40 -9.54 -47.47
N ARG A 40 -107.60 -8.80 -48.24
CA ARG A 40 -107.94 -7.48 -48.77
C ARG A 40 -109.10 -7.54 -49.77
N LYS A 41 -109.01 -8.39 -50.80
CA LYS A 41 -110.07 -8.55 -51.82
C LYS A 41 -111.38 -9.05 -51.22
N LEU A 42 -111.29 -9.98 -50.26
CA LEU A 42 -112.43 -10.52 -49.53
C LEU A 42 -113.10 -9.44 -48.68
N ARG A 43 -112.31 -8.61 -47.99
CA ARG A 43 -112.83 -7.47 -47.19
C ARG A 43 -113.49 -6.41 -48.08
N ASP A 44 -112.91 -6.11 -49.24
CA ASP A 44 -113.45 -5.13 -50.17
C ASP A 44 -114.81 -5.58 -50.75
N ARG A 45 -115.01 -6.90 -50.98
CA ARG A 45 -116.31 -7.46 -51.42
C ARG A 45 -117.35 -7.61 -50.32
N LEU A 46 -116.93 -7.89 -49.09
CA LEU A 46 -117.83 -7.99 -47.93
C LEU A 46 -118.20 -6.61 -47.33
N GLY A 47 -117.61 -5.52 -47.85
CA GLY A 47 -117.88 -4.15 -47.38
C GLY A 47 -117.24 -3.81 -46.02
N GLY A 48 -116.32 -4.65 -45.53
CA GLY A 48 -115.67 -4.52 -44.23
C GLY A 48 -115.47 -5.87 -43.50
N GLY A 49 -114.87 -5.82 -42.32
CA GLY A 49 -114.61 -6.99 -41.47
C GLY A 49 -113.26 -6.93 -40.78
N ASP A 50 -113.15 -7.61 -39.63
CA ASP A 50 -111.90 -7.73 -38.88
C ASP A 50 -110.89 -8.61 -39.66
N PRO A 51 -109.70 -8.09 -40.04
CA PRO A 51 -108.71 -8.82 -40.84
C PRO A 51 -108.26 -10.14 -40.20
N ALA A 52 -108.15 -10.20 -38.87
CA ALA A 52 -107.68 -11.40 -38.17
C ALA A 52 -108.71 -12.54 -38.22
N THR A 53 -109.99 -12.20 -38.18
CA THR A 53 -111.08 -13.17 -38.26
C THR A 53 -111.26 -13.66 -39.70
N LEU A 54 -111.19 -12.75 -40.69
CA LEU A 54 -111.21 -13.09 -42.12
C LEU A 54 -110.02 -13.98 -42.54
N SER A 55 -108.82 -13.71 -42.03
CA SER A 55 -107.63 -14.53 -42.33
C SER A 55 -107.77 -15.95 -41.79
N ARG A 56 -108.32 -16.14 -40.59
CA ARG A 56 -108.52 -17.47 -40.00
C ARG A 56 -109.54 -18.29 -40.78
N THR A 57 -110.68 -17.69 -41.12
CA THR A 57 -111.72 -18.36 -41.92
C THR A 57 -111.23 -18.66 -43.34
N LEU A 58 -110.43 -17.76 -43.94
CA LEU A 58 -109.87 -17.96 -45.28
C LEU A 58 -108.83 -19.08 -45.31
N ASN A 59 -107.98 -19.20 -44.28
CA ASN A 59 -107.03 -20.32 -44.17
C ASN A 59 -107.74 -21.67 -43.95
N ALA A 60 -108.85 -21.68 -43.19
CA ALA A 60 -109.66 -22.89 -43.03
C ALA A 60 -110.30 -23.31 -44.36
N ILE A 61 -110.87 -22.36 -45.11
CA ILE A 61 -111.44 -22.61 -46.43
C ILE A 61 -110.36 -23.03 -47.44
N GLU A 62 -109.16 -22.42 -47.41
CA GLU A 62 -108.02 -22.82 -48.25
C GLU A 62 -107.67 -24.29 -48.01
N ALA A 63 -107.52 -24.69 -46.74
CA ALA A 63 -107.18 -26.05 -46.38
C ALA A 63 -108.24 -27.06 -46.81
N GLU A 64 -109.53 -26.71 -46.71
CA GLU A 64 -110.64 -27.56 -47.15
C GLU A 64 -110.69 -27.69 -48.67
N VAL A 65 -110.61 -26.58 -49.40
CA VAL A 65 -110.75 -26.53 -50.86
C VAL A 65 -109.55 -27.14 -51.57
N VAL A 66 -108.33 -26.93 -51.05
CA VAL A 66 -107.11 -27.58 -51.59
C VAL A 66 -107.10 -29.06 -51.28
N ARG A 67 -107.59 -29.49 -50.10
CA ARG A 67 -107.69 -30.92 -49.75
C ARG A 67 -108.74 -31.64 -50.59
N ALA A 68 -109.89 -31.02 -50.82
CA ALA A 68 -110.90 -31.54 -51.75
C ALA A 68 -110.34 -31.64 -53.18
N GLY A 69 -109.58 -30.62 -53.63
CA GLY A 69 -108.97 -30.61 -54.94
C GLY A 69 -107.84 -31.63 -55.15
N LEU A 70 -107.11 -31.99 -54.08
CA LEU A 70 -106.11 -33.07 -54.12
C LEU A 70 -106.75 -34.46 -54.14
N ALA A 71 -107.99 -34.61 -53.66
CA ALA A 71 -108.72 -35.87 -53.70
C ALA A 71 -109.26 -36.19 -55.11
N ASP A 72 -109.54 -35.16 -55.94
CA ASP A 72 -109.99 -35.33 -57.34
C ASP A 72 -108.84 -35.61 -58.32
N LEU A 73 -107.58 -35.45 -57.90
CA LEU A 73 -106.42 -35.93 -58.63
C LEU A 73 -106.28 -37.44 -58.42
N ALA A 74 -107.08 -38.22 -59.15
CA ALA A 74 -106.89 -39.65 -59.29
C ALA A 74 -105.54 -39.92 -59.95
N LEU A 75 -104.49 -40.07 -59.14
CA LEU A 75 -103.27 -40.75 -59.56
C LEU A 75 -103.69 -42.14 -60.06
N PRO A 76 -103.38 -42.54 -61.31
CA PRO A 76 -103.67 -43.89 -61.75
C PRO A 76 -102.99 -44.86 -60.78
N GLU A 77 -103.78 -45.79 -60.22
CA GLU A 77 -103.29 -46.75 -59.24
C GLU A 77 -102.11 -47.50 -59.85
N LEU A 78 -100.89 -47.18 -59.39
CA LEU A 78 -99.72 -47.99 -59.72
C LEU A 78 -100.05 -49.41 -59.24
N PRO A 79 -99.89 -50.43 -60.10
CA PRO A 79 -100.05 -51.82 -59.69
C PRO A 79 -99.30 -52.09 -58.39
N ALA A 80 -99.95 -52.74 -57.42
CA ALA A 80 -99.46 -52.87 -56.05
C ALA A 80 -98.02 -53.42 -56.00
N GLU A 81 -97.70 -54.35 -56.89
CA GLU A 81 -96.38 -54.97 -57.07
C GLU A 81 -95.29 -53.94 -57.44
N ILE A 82 -95.59 -52.98 -58.30
CA ILE A 82 -94.65 -51.91 -58.71
C ILE A 82 -94.48 -50.89 -57.57
N ALA A 83 -95.55 -50.56 -56.86
CA ALA A 83 -95.49 -49.66 -55.70
C ALA A 83 -94.72 -50.27 -54.52
N GLU A 84 -94.75 -51.59 -54.34
CA GLU A 84 -93.93 -52.32 -53.38
C GLU A 84 -92.46 -52.37 -53.81
N ALA A 85 -92.18 -52.68 -55.09
CA ALA A 85 -90.81 -52.68 -55.62
C ALA A 85 -90.15 -51.29 -55.54
N MET A 86 -90.88 -50.22 -55.86
CA MET A 86 -90.40 -48.84 -55.72
C MET A 86 -90.18 -48.44 -54.26
N ARG A 87 -91.05 -48.87 -53.34
CA ARG A 87 -90.84 -48.66 -51.90
C ARG A 87 -89.62 -49.42 -51.39
N ALA A 88 -89.42 -50.67 -51.82
CA ALA A 88 -88.25 -51.46 -51.46
C ALA A 88 -86.94 -50.84 -52.00
N LEU A 89 -86.93 -50.38 -53.26
CA LEU A 89 -85.81 -49.66 -53.85
C LEU A 89 -85.51 -48.35 -53.12
N TRP A 90 -86.54 -47.57 -52.79
CA TRP A 90 -86.38 -46.33 -52.03
C TRP A 90 -85.87 -46.59 -50.62
N GLN A 91 -86.41 -47.58 -49.91
CA GLN A 91 -85.92 -47.97 -48.58
C GLN A 91 -84.48 -48.47 -48.61
N ALA A 92 -84.11 -49.27 -49.62
CA ALA A 92 -82.73 -49.72 -49.81
C ALA A 92 -81.78 -48.53 -50.09
N ALA A 93 -82.18 -47.60 -50.96
CA ALA A 93 -81.39 -46.40 -51.25
C ALA A 93 -81.24 -45.49 -50.01
N VAL A 94 -82.31 -45.27 -49.25
CA VAL A 94 -82.27 -44.51 -47.99
C VAL A 94 -81.42 -45.20 -46.94
N ALA A 95 -81.47 -46.54 -46.83
CA ALA A 95 -80.64 -47.30 -45.93
C ALA A 95 -79.15 -47.14 -46.26
N VAL A 96 -78.76 -47.27 -47.53
CA VAL A 96 -77.36 -47.04 -47.98
C VAL A 96 -76.91 -45.61 -47.68
N GLN A 97 -77.75 -44.61 -47.94
CA GLN A 97 -77.44 -43.21 -47.63
C GLN A 97 -77.29 -42.95 -46.12
N LEU A 98 -78.15 -43.57 -45.30
CA LEU A 98 -78.02 -43.50 -43.84
C LEU A 98 -76.74 -44.19 -43.35
N ASP A 99 -76.38 -45.34 -43.92
CA ASP A 99 -75.13 -46.04 -43.60
C ASP A 99 -73.90 -45.19 -43.98
N ASP A 100 -73.91 -44.55 -45.15
CA ASP A 100 -72.85 -43.62 -45.56
C ASP A 100 -72.75 -42.40 -44.63
N VAL A 101 -73.88 -41.82 -44.20
CA VAL A 101 -73.88 -40.71 -43.23
C VAL A 101 -73.36 -41.16 -41.87
N VAL A 102 -73.71 -42.36 -41.41
CA VAL A 102 -73.18 -42.92 -40.16
C VAL A 102 -71.69 -43.19 -40.29
N ARG A 103 -71.21 -43.72 -41.43
CA ARG A 103 -69.78 -43.91 -41.70
C ARG A 103 -69.04 -42.58 -41.69
N LEU A 104 -69.51 -41.59 -42.44
CA LEU A 104 -68.93 -40.24 -42.47
C LEU A 104 -68.91 -39.59 -41.09
N ARG A 105 -69.97 -39.76 -40.29
CA ARG A 105 -70.00 -39.27 -38.91
C ARG A 105 -68.95 -39.95 -38.04
N ARG A 106 -68.74 -41.26 -38.18
CA ARG A 106 -67.69 -42.00 -37.46
C ARG A 106 -66.30 -41.54 -37.89
N GLU A 107 -66.05 -41.39 -39.19
CA GLU A 107 -64.77 -40.90 -39.73
C GLU A 107 -64.50 -39.46 -39.28
N ALA A 108 -65.50 -38.58 -39.32
CA ALA A 108 -65.38 -37.20 -38.83
C ALA A 108 -65.10 -37.16 -37.32
N GLN A 109 -65.72 -38.05 -36.56
CA GLN A 109 -65.49 -38.14 -35.11
C GLN A 109 -64.10 -38.68 -34.80
N GLN A 110 -63.64 -39.74 -35.48
CA GLN A 110 -62.30 -40.28 -35.34
C GLN A 110 -61.21 -39.25 -35.71
N THR A 111 -61.41 -38.49 -36.79
CA THR A 111 -60.47 -37.44 -37.19
C THR A 111 -60.46 -36.27 -36.21
N ALA A 112 -61.61 -35.89 -35.64
CA ALA A 112 -61.68 -34.88 -34.59
C ALA A 112 -60.97 -35.33 -33.30
N GLU A 113 -61.19 -36.57 -32.87
CA GLU A 113 -60.53 -37.16 -31.70
C GLU A 113 -59.01 -37.26 -31.91
N ALA A 114 -58.55 -37.69 -33.09
CA ALA A 114 -57.14 -37.73 -33.44
C ALA A 114 -56.50 -36.33 -33.46
N ALA A 115 -57.19 -35.33 -34.02
CA ALA A 115 -56.71 -33.94 -34.03
C ALA A 115 -56.65 -33.34 -32.62
N GLN A 116 -57.61 -33.67 -31.75
CA GLN A 116 -57.59 -33.25 -30.35
C GLN A 116 -56.44 -33.90 -29.57
N ALA A 117 -56.20 -35.20 -29.77
CA ALA A 117 -55.07 -35.89 -29.17
C ALA A 117 -53.72 -35.31 -29.64
N ALA A 118 -53.54 -35.09 -30.94
CA ALA A 118 -52.33 -34.48 -31.49
C ALA A 118 -52.12 -33.04 -30.99
N ARG A 119 -53.21 -32.28 -30.83
CA ARG A 119 -53.16 -30.94 -30.24
C ARG A 119 -52.73 -30.98 -28.78
N ALA A 120 -53.30 -31.88 -27.97
CA ALA A 120 -52.94 -32.02 -26.56
C ALA A 120 -51.46 -32.44 -26.42
N GLU A 121 -50.98 -33.37 -27.25
CA GLU A 121 -49.57 -33.76 -27.28
C GLU A 121 -48.65 -32.58 -27.64
N ALA A 122 -49.02 -31.80 -28.67
CA ALA A 122 -48.26 -30.62 -29.06
C ALA A 122 -48.24 -29.54 -27.97
N GLU A 123 -49.37 -29.32 -27.27
CA GLU A 123 -49.47 -28.39 -26.14
C GLU A 123 -48.53 -28.82 -24.99
N LEU A 124 -48.56 -30.09 -24.60
CA LEU A 124 -47.64 -30.63 -23.58
C LEU A 124 -46.16 -30.50 -23.99
N ARG A 125 -45.85 -30.73 -25.27
CA ARG A 125 -44.48 -30.60 -25.77
C ARG A 125 -44.01 -29.14 -25.77
N VAL A 126 -44.89 -28.20 -26.05
CA VAL A 126 -44.59 -26.76 -25.96
C VAL A 126 -44.37 -26.34 -24.51
N GLU A 127 -45.16 -26.86 -23.57
CA GLU A 127 -44.97 -26.60 -22.14
C GLU A 127 -43.62 -27.13 -21.65
N LEU A 128 -43.27 -28.38 -21.98
CA LEU A 128 -41.96 -28.96 -21.68
C LEU A 128 -40.81 -28.10 -22.24
N LEU A 129 -40.87 -27.72 -23.52
CA LEU A 129 -39.83 -26.89 -24.14
C LEU A 129 -39.73 -25.50 -23.51
N ARG A 130 -40.85 -24.94 -23.00
CA ARG A 130 -40.82 -23.67 -22.26
C ARG A 130 -40.13 -23.81 -20.91
N GLU A 131 -40.38 -24.91 -20.21
CA GLU A 131 -39.70 -25.21 -18.94
C GLU A 131 -38.20 -25.41 -19.16
N GLU A 132 -37.80 -26.26 -20.12
CA GLU A 132 -36.39 -26.46 -20.49
C GLU A 132 -35.69 -25.15 -20.88
N LEU A 133 -36.34 -24.31 -21.68
CA LEU A 133 -35.82 -23.00 -22.07
C LEU A 133 -35.70 -22.04 -20.87
N SER A 134 -36.62 -22.11 -19.91
CA SER A 134 -36.53 -21.34 -18.67
C SER A 134 -35.37 -21.81 -17.79
N GLU A 135 -35.13 -23.12 -17.71
CA GLU A 135 -34.03 -23.71 -16.95
C GLU A 135 -32.68 -23.35 -17.56
N VAL A 136 -32.52 -23.49 -18.88
CA VAL A 136 -31.28 -23.11 -19.58
C VAL A 136 -31.00 -21.62 -19.41
N ARG A 137 -32.02 -20.76 -19.46
CA ARG A 137 -31.86 -19.32 -19.20
C ARG A 137 -31.41 -19.03 -17.76
N ALA A 138 -31.95 -19.75 -16.78
CA ALA A 138 -31.54 -19.62 -15.38
C ALA A 138 -30.08 -20.09 -15.18
N GLN A 139 -29.70 -21.22 -15.80
CA GLN A 139 -28.33 -21.73 -15.78
C GLN A 139 -27.35 -20.74 -16.43
N LEU A 140 -27.72 -20.16 -17.58
CA LEU A 140 -26.91 -19.13 -18.26
C LEU A 140 -26.72 -17.91 -17.36
N ALA A 141 -27.79 -17.39 -16.77
CA ALA A 141 -27.72 -16.26 -15.85
C ALA A 141 -26.80 -16.54 -14.65
N ALA A 142 -26.87 -17.75 -14.08
CA ALA A 142 -25.99 -18.18 -12.98
C ALA A 142 -24.51 -18.34 -13.41
N ARG A 143 -24.26 -18.72 -14.67
CA ARG A 143 -22.91 -18.75 -15.24
C ARG A 143 -22.37 -17.34 -15.46
N ASP A 144 -23.19 -16.42 -15.97
CA ASP A 144 -22.80 -15.03 -16.20
C ASP A 144 -22.46 -14.33 -14.88
N THR A 145 -23.23 -14.56 -13.81
CA THR A 145 -22.90 -14.02 -12.47
C THR A 145 -21.59 -14.59 -11.95
N ALA A 146 -21.37 -15.90 -12.07
CA ALA A 146 -20.13 -16.54 -11.64
C ALA A 146 -18.91 -16.04 -12.45
N LEU A 147 -19.08 -15.79 -13.74
CA LEU A 147 -18.03 -15.24 -14.60
C LEU A 147 -17.70 -13.78 -14.23
N ALA A 148 -18.73 -12.98 -13.94
CA ALA A 148 -18.55 -11.61 -13.46
C ALA A 148 -17.80 -11.57 -12.11
N GLU A 149 -18.18 -12.45 -11.17
CA GLU A 149 -17.50 -12.60 -9.87
C GLU A 149 -16.05 -13.03 -10.03
N ALA A 150 -15.78 -14.04 -10.87
CA ALA A 150 -14.42 -14.50 -11.15
C ALA A 150 -13.56 -13.41 -11.82
N SER A 151 -14.14 -12.65 -12.74
CA SER A 151 -13.45 -11.53 -13.40
C SER A 151 -13.12 -10.41 -12.42
N ALA A 152 -14.05 -10.08 -11.51
CA ALA A 152 -13.82 -9.10 -10.45
C ALA A 152 -12.75 -9.57 -9.46
N ALA A 153 -12.77 -10.85 -9.07
CA ALA A 153 -11.77 -11.45 -8.20
C ALA A 153 -10.37 -11.44 -8.84
N LEU A 154 -10.28 -11.74 -10.14
CA LEU A 154 -9.03 -11.67 -10.90
C LEU A 154 -8.50 -10.23 -10.95
N ALA A 155 -9.35 -9.25 -11.27
CA ALA A 155 -8.95 -7.84 -11.29
C ALA A 155 -8.42 -7.38 -9.91
N ALA A 156 -9.09 -7.78 -8.82
CA ALA A 156 -8.65 -7.48 -7.46
C ALA A 156 -7.36 -8.22 -7.06
N ALA A 157 -7.12 -9.42 -7.59
CA ALA A 157 -5.86 -10.14 -7.38
C ALA A 157 -4.70 -9.48 -8.14
N SER A 158 -4.91 -9.09 -9.40
CA SER A 158 -3.92 -8.37 -10.20
C SER A 158 -3.55 -7.04 -9.57
N ALA A 159 -4.53 -6.24 -9.13
CA ALA A 159 -4.26 -4.97 -8.45
C ALA A 159 -3.44 -5.15 -7.15
N ARG A 160 -3.69 -6.23 -6.39
CA ARG A 160 -2.88 -6.57 -5.21
C ARG A 160 -1.46 -6.98 -5.58
N ALA A 161 -1.28 -7.75 -6.65
CA ALA A 161 0.03 -8.15 -7.14
C ALA A 161 0.84 -6.93 -7.60
N ASP A 162 0.23 -6.00 -8.33
CA ASP A 162 0.88 -4.76 -8.78
C ASP A 162 1.30 -3.88 -7.59
N ALA A 163 0.43 -3.75 -6.58
CA ALA A 163 0.76 -3.01 -5.35
C ALA A 163 1.92 -3.66 -4.57
N GLN A 164 1.95 -4.99 -4.50
CA GLN A 164 3.06 -5.72 -3.87
C GLN A 164 4.37 -5.60 -4.65
N ALA A 165 4.30 -5.64 -5.99
CA ALA A 165 5.47 -5.45 -6.86
C ALA A 165 6.05 -4.04 -6.69
N ALA A 166 5.20 -3.01 -6.66
CA ALA A 166 5.63 -1.63 -6.39
C ALA A 166 6.29 -1.51 -5.01
N ARG A 167 5.66 -2.07 -3.96
CA ARG A 167 6.21 -2.05 -2.60
C ARG A 167 7.54 -2.80 -2.49
N ARG A 168 7.69 -3.90 -3.22
CA ARG A 168 8.95 -4.65 -3.30
C ARG A 168 10.05 -3.80 -3.97
N GLY A 169 9.73 -3.11 -5.07
CA GLY A 169 10.67 -2.19 -5.72
C GLY A 169 11.11 -1.04 -4.80
N GLU A 170 10.19 -0.47 -4.02
CA GLU A 170 10.53 0.54 -3.00
C GLU A 170 11.49 -0.01 -1.93
N LEU A 171 11.28 -1.24 -1.46
CA LEU A 171 12.15 -1.86 -0.47
C LEU A 171 13.52 -2.24 -1.04
N GLU A 172 13.58 -2.72 -2.27
CA GLU A 172 14.84 -3.05 -2.95
C GLU A 172 15.69 -1.79 -3.19
N THR A 173 15.06 -0.69 -3.61
CA THR A 173 15.74 0.61 -3.74
C THR A 173 16.20 1.15 -2.38
N ALA A 174 15.35 1.09 -1.35
CA ALA A 174 15.73 1.50 0.01
C ALA A 174 16.92 0.66 0.53
N LEU A 175 16.91 -0.66 0.33
CA LEU A 175 18.00 -1.55 0.70
C LEU A 175 19.31 -1.16 -0.01
N ALA A 176 19.26 -0.93 -1.32
CA ALA A 176 20.42 -0.52 -2.10
C ALA A 176 21.01 0.81 -1.57
N THR A 177 20.16 1.79 -1.26
CA THR A 177 20.63 3.07 -0.69
C THR A 177 21.27 2.92 0.69
N VAL A 178 20.74 2.03 1.54
CA VAL A 178 21.33 1.76 2.87
C VAL A 178 22.66 1.03 2.72
N GLN A 179 22.75 0.05 1.82
CA GLN A 179 24.02 -0.64 1.54
C GLN A 179 25.08 0.31 1.02
N GLU A 180 24.73 1.22 0.10
CA GLU A 180 25.67 2.23 -0.38
C GLU A 180 26.15 3.14 0.75
N ARG A 181 25.24 3.61 1.62
CA ARG A 181 25.58 4.43 2.79
C ARG A 181 26.53 3.72 3.75
N VAL A 182 26.26 2.46 4.07
CA VAL A 182 27.13 1.66 4.94
C VAL A 182 28.52 1.53 4.31
N MET A 183 28.60 1.23 3.00
CA MET A 183 29.88 1.13 2.31
C MET A 183 30.64 2.47 2.28
N THR A 184 29.94 3.61 2.13
CA THR A 184 30.58 4.93 2.18
C THR A 184 31.06 5.28 3.58
N ASP A 185 30.27 4.96 4.61
CA ASP A 185 30.60 5.24 6.00
C ASP A 185 31.80 4.37 6.45
N GLU A 186 31.82 3.09 6.08
CA GLU A 186 32.96 2.19 6.33
C GLU A 186 34.26 2.71 5.71
N ARG A 187 34.20 3.21 4.46
CA ARG A 187 35.36 3.83 3.80
C ARG A 187 35.81 5.10 4.52
N ALA A 188 34.87 5.99 4.85
CA ALA A 188 35.17 7.22 5.57
C ALA A 188 35.78 6.94 6.96
N HIS A 189 35.28 5.92 7.66
CA HIS A 189 35.85 5.47 8.94
C HIS A 189 37.26 4.88 8.77
N ALA A 190 37.48 4.04 7.76
CA ALA A 190 38.80 3.49 7.47
C ALA A 190 39.82 4.60 7.15
N GLU A 191 39.42 5.58 6.34
CA GLU A 191 40.24 6.76 6.03
C GLU A 191 40.53 7.59 7.28
N ALA A 192 39.52 7.86 8.11
CA ALA A 192 39.71 8.60 9.37
C ALA A 192 40.72 7.90 10.29
N ILE A 193 40.60 6.58 10.46
CA ILE A 193 41.56 5.78 11.25
C ILE A 193 42.96 5.88 10.65
N ALA A 194 43.11 5.72 9.33
CA ALA A 194 44.41 5.83 8.66
C ALA A 194 45.05 7.21 8.86
N THR A 195 44.28 8.29 8.77
CA THR A 195 44.81 9.64 9.03
C THR A 195 45.26 9.83 10.47
N VAL A 196 44.53 9.28 11.44
CA VAL A 196 44.88 9.35 12.86
C VAL A 196 46.14 8.52 13.13
N GLN A 197 46.25 7.31 12.59
CA GLN A 197 47.45 6.47 12.69
C GLN A 197 48.68 7.19 12.11
N ALA A 198 48.58 7.75 10.92
CA ALA A 198 49.67 8.49 10.29
C ALA A 198 50.12 9.70 11.14
N ARG A 199 49.18 10.42 11.78
CA ARG A 199 49.49 11.52 12.70
C ARG A 199 50.20 11.04 13.96
N TYR A 200 49.74 9.94 14.58
CA TYR A 200 50.40 9.36 15.75
C TYR A 200 51.81 8.85 15.42
N GLU A 201 51.99 8.19 14.27
CA GLU A 201 53.30 7.76 13.80
C GLU A 201 54.25 8.95 13.55
N ALA A 202 53.76 10.04 12.94
CA ALA A 202 54.57 11.24 12.75
C ALA A 202 54.96 11.89 14.08
N LEU A 203 54.02 12.04 15.01
CA LEU A 203 54.28 12.62 16.33
C LEU A 203 55.24 11.75 17.15
N SER A 204 55.09 10.43 17.12
CA SER A 204 56.01 9.53 17.83
C SER A 204 57.44 9.61 17.27
N LYS A 205 57.60 9.70 15.94
CA LYS A 205 58.91 9.93 15.30
C LYS A 205 59.51 11.28 15.72
N GLN A 206 58.72 12.35 15.73
CA GLN A 206 59.16 13.67 16.18
C GLN A 206 59.61 13.64 17.64
N LEU A 207 58.83 13.03 18.54
CA LEU A 207 59.17 12.92 19.96
C LEU A 207 60.47 12.11 20.18
N LEU A 208 60.68 11.03 19.43
CA LEU A 208 61.92 10.26 19.48
C LEU A 208 63.14 11.07 18.98
N GLN A 209 62.95 11.90 17.94
CA GLN A 209 63.99 12.79 17.43
C GLN A 209 64.31 13.91 18.43
N GLU A 210 63.30 14.59 18.96
CA GLU A 210 63.46 15.65 19.95
C GLU A 210 64.12 15.13 21.23
N THR A 211 63.72 13.97 21.73
CA THR A 211 64.36 13.35 22.91
C THR A 211 65.79 12.88 22.63
N ALA A 212 66.12 12.48 21.39
CA ALA A 212 67.51 12.25 20.99
C ALA A 212 68.32 13.55 20.99
N HIS A 213 67.81 14.61 20.35
CA HIS A 213 68.46 15.92 20.32
C HIS A 213 68.67 16.51 21.73
N GLN A 214 67.67 16.41 22.61
CA GLN A 214 67.78 16.86 24.00
C GLN A 214 68.86 16.07 24.76
N ARG A 215 68.94 14.75 24.58
CA ARG A 215 70.01 13.93 25.20
C ARG A 215 71.38 14.33 24.72
N ASP A 216 71.54 14.57 23.42
CA ASP A 216 72.84 14.97 22.85
C ASP A 216 73.23 16.39 23.28
N ALA A 217 72.28 17.32 23.36
CA ALA A 217 72.51 18.66 23.92
C ALA A 217 72.98 18.61 25.37
N VAL A 218 72.27 17.86 26.23
CA VAL A 218 72.66 17.68 27.65
C VAL A 218 74.02 16.99 27.78
N ARG A 219 74.34 16.02 26.91
CA ARG A 219 75.67 15.39 26.88
C ARG A 219 76.77 16.37 26.50
N ALA A 220 76.53 17.22 25.50
CA ALA A 220 77.47 18.26 25.08
C ALA A 220 77.70 19.30 26.20
N GLU A 221 76.65 19.79 26.83
CA GLU A 221 76.73 20.71 27.99
C GLU A 221 77.50 20.09 29.15
N ARG A 222 77.21 18.82 29.50
CA ARG A 222 77.96 18.09 30.54
C ARG A 222 79.44 17.95 30.19
N ALA A 223 79.78 17.66 28.94
CA ALA A 223 81.16 17.58 28.49
C ALA A 223 81.87 18.94 28.57
N GLN A 224 81.18 20.02 28.20
CA GLN A 224 81.68 21.38 28.32
C GLN A 224 81.94 21.74 29.78
N LEU A 225 80.96 21.56 30.67
CA LEU A 225 81.11 21.81 32.11
C LEU A 225 82.22 20.96 32.73
N ALA A 226 82.32 19.68 32.36
CA ALA A 226 83.40 18.81 32.83
C ALA A 226 84.79 19.29 32.38
N SER A 227 84.91 19.85 31.17
CA SER A 227 86.18 20.43 30.71
C SER A 227 86.52 21.75 31.43
N GLN A 228 85.51 22.60 31.69
CA GLN A 228 85.68 23.81 32.50
C GLN A 228 86.07 23.49 33.95
N LEU A 229 85.44 22.48 34.57
CA LEU A 229 85.81 22.01 35.90
C LEU A 229 87.25 21.52 35.94
N LYS A 230 87.66 20.65 35.01
CA LYS A 230 89.06 20.18 34.92
C LYS A 230 90.05 21.32 34.72
N PHE A 231 89.67 22.35 33.96
CA PHE A 231 90.51 23.54 33.78
C PHE A 231 90.63 24.35 35.09
N ALA A 232 89.51 24.57 35.78
CA ALA A 232 89.49 25.25 37.07
C ALA A 232 90.28 24.49 38.14
N GLU A 233 90.13 23.16 38.22
CA GLU A 233 90.91 22.27 39.11
C GLU A 233 92.41 22.41 38.85
N ARG A 234 92.85 22.38 37.58
CA ARG A 234 94.26 22.59 37.22
C ARG A 234 94.75 23.98 37.61
N ARG A 235 93.93 25.01 37.43
CA ARG A 235 94.29 26.38 37.82
C ARG A 235 94.42 26.52 39.34
N ILE A 236 93.53 25.90 40.11
CA ILE A 236 93.59 25.85 41.57
C ILE A 236 94.87 25.14 42.01
N ALA A 237 95.16 23.95 41.47
CA ALA A 237 96.38 23.21 41.80
C ALA A 237 97.66 24.01 41.51
N ALA A 238 97.71 24.73 40.38
CA ALA A 238 98.83 25.62 40.07
C ALA A 238 98.96 26.77 41.07
N LEU A 239 97.85 27.41 41.45
CA LEU A 239 97.85 28.48 42.47
C LEU A 239 98.23 27.96 43.86
N GLU A 240 97.82 26.74 44.22
CA GLU A 240 98.22 26.08 45.46
C GLU A 240 99.72 25.76 45.48
N GLU A 241 100.29 25.33 44.35
CA GLU A 241 101.72 25.09 44.20
C GLU A 241 102.53 26.39 44.28
N GLU A 242 102.08 27.45 43.58
CA GLU A 242 102.66 28.80 43.67
C GLU A 242 102.60 29.33 45.11
N ARG A 243 101.46 29.18 45.79
CA ARG A 243 101.31 29.55 47.20
C ARG A 243 102.28 28.76 48.09
N GLY A 244 102.40 27.45 47.88
CA GLY A 244 103.34 26.61 48.63
C GLY A 244 104.81 27.04 48.43
N ARG A 245 105.19 27.42 47.21
CA ARG A 245 106.52 27.99 46.92
C ARG A 245 106.72 29.33 47.63
N LEU A 246 105.77 30.26 47.56
CA LEU A 246 105.83 31.55 48.25
C LEU A 246 105.88 31.39 49.78
N ASP A 247 105.14 30.45 50.35
CA ASP A 247 105.18 30.14 51.78
C ASP A 247 106.56 29.59 52.20
N ALA A 248 107.18 28.75 51.35
CA ALA A 248 108.53 28.24 51.57
C ALA A 248 109.61 29.32 51.44
N GLU A 249 109.51 30.21 50.43
CA GLU A 249 110.37 31.38 50.27
C GLU A 249 110.25 32.35 51.46
N LEU A 250 109.03 32.56 51.95
CA LEU A 250 108.80 33.42 53.11
C LEU A 250 109.34 32.80 54.40
N ALA A 251 109.28 31.47 54.53
CA ALA A 251 109.92 30.75 55.64
C ALA A 251 111.45 30.82 55.57
N SER A 252 112.04 30.69 54.38
CA SER A 252 113.50 30.79 54.20
C SER A 252 114.00 32.21 54.44
N GLU A 253 113.28 33.24 53.98
CA GLU A 253 113.54 34.66 54.29
C GLU A 253 113.44 34.94 55.79
N ARG A 254 112.44 34.39 56.49
CA ARG A 254 112.35 34.49 57.95
C ARG A 254 113.53 33.82 58.64
N ALA A 255 113.95 32.64 58.19
CA ALA A 255 115.12 31.93 58.70
C ALA A 255 116.40 32.74 58.44
N ALA A 256 116.59 33.27 57.24
CA ALA A 256 117.73 34.12 56.87
C ALA A 256 117.76 35.44 57.67
N ARG A 257 116.60 36.05 57.93
CA ARG A 257 116.49 37.20 58.84
C ARG A 257 116.82 36.82 60.27
N GLN A 258 116.41 35.64 60.73
CA GLN A 258 116.72 35.15 62.06
C GLN A 258 118.21 34.83 62.21
N THR A 259 118.85 34.25 61.19
CA THR A 259 120.32 34.05 61.18
C THR A 259 121.04 35.39 61.10
N ALA A 260 120.65 36.31 60.22
CA ALA A 260 121.25 37.64 60.14
C ALA A 260 121.05 38.46 61.43
N ALA A 261 119.89 38.34 62.09
CA ALA A 261 119.67 38.94 63.41
C ALA A 261 120.55 38.27 64.48
N GLY A 262 120.70 36.93 64.42
CA GLY A 262 121.62 36.16 65.25
C GLY A 262 123.08 36.60 65.05
N GLU A 263 123.54 36.69 63.80
CA GLU A 263 124.87 37.17 63.41
C GLU A 263 125.08 38.63 63.82
N ALA A 264 124.11 39.52 63.58
CA ALA A 264 124.19 40.91 64.04
C ALA A 264 124.24 40.99 65.57
N SER A 265 123.53 40.12 66.29
CA SER A 265 123.62 40.04 67.75
C SER A 265 124.97 39.48 68.21
N ALA A 266 125.53 38.50 67.50
CA ALA A 266 126.86 37.96 67.73
C ALA A 266 127.95 39.00 67.45
N LEU A 267 127.85 39.75 66.35
CA LEU A 267 128.73 40.88 66.03
C LEU A 267 128.60 41.97 67.07
N LYS A 268 127.39 42.35 67.50
CA LYS A 268 127.21 43.29 68.63
C LYS A 268 127.88 42.78 69.91
N ALA A 269 127.77 41.48 70.21
CA ALA A 269 128.44 40.86 71.34
C ALA A 269 129.98 40.87 71.18
N VAL A 270 130.50 40.61 69.97
CA VAL A 270 131.93 40.68 69.65
C VAL A 270 132.42 42.12 69.73
N THR A 271 131.71 43.12 69.20
CA THR A 271 132.08 44.54 69.32
C THR A 271 132.01 45.00 70.77
N ALA A 272 131.04 44.53 71.55
CA ALA A 272 130.99 44.78 72.99
C ALA A 272 132.20 44.15 73.71
N SER A 273 132.57 42.92 73.33
CA SER A 273 133.79 42.25 73.82
C SER A 273 135.08 42.97 73.41
N GLN A 274 135.21 43.39 72.15
CA GLN A 274 136.34 44.17 71.64
C GLN A 274 136.44 45.55 72.29
N ARG A 275 135.30 46.22 72.57
CA ARG A 275 135.29 47.45 73.36
C ARG A 275 135.74 47.19 74.79
N ALA A 276 135.29 46.11 75.42
CA ALA A 276 135.80 45.73 76.73
C ALA A 276 137.31 45.43 76.71
N GLN A 277 137.82 44.78 75.65
CA GLN A 277 139.26 44.52 75.45
C GLN A 277 140.07 45.78 75.13
N LEU A 278 139.52 46.74 74.38
CA LEU A 278 140.14 48.05 74.15
C LEU A 278 140.13 48.90 75.40
N ASP A 279 139.06 48.89 76.19
CA ASP A 279 139.01 49.52 77.51
C ASP A 279 140.07 48.90 78.45
N GLU A 280 140.30 47.59 78.36
CA GLU A 280 141.36 46.88 79.09
C GLU A 280 142.77 47.29 78.61
N LEU A 281 142.99 47.40 77.28
CA LEU A 281 144.27 47.82 76.69
C LEU A 281 144.57 49.32 76.88
N MET A 282 143.56 50.18 76.86
CA MET A 282 143.70 51.58 77.25
C MET A 282 144.03 51.71 78.74
N ARG A 283 143.48 50.83 79.58
CA ARG A 283 143.93 50.67 80.98
C ARG A 283 145.39 50.22 81.08
N ALA A 284 145.87 49.39 80.15
CA ALA A 284 147.23 48.85 80.15
C ALA A 284 148.30 49.77 79.51
N THR A 285 147.95 50.69 78.61
CA THR A 285 148.91 51.55 77.88
C THR A 285 149.05 52.98 78.42
N LEU A 286 148.14 53.43 79.29
CA LEU A 286 148.15 54.79 79.87
C LEU A 286 148.45 54.83 81.38
N ALA A 287 149.19 53.87 81.94
CA ALA A 287 149.53 53.90 83.36
C ALA A 287 151.01 53.53 83.66
N VAL A 288 151.87 54.55 83.58
CA VAL A 288 152.99 54.73 84.51
C VAL A 288 152.60 55.87 85.46
N ALA A 289 152.64 55.55 86.75
CA ALA A 289 152.52 56.38 87.96
C ALA A 289 151.10 56.76 88.50
N PRO A 290 150.91 56.81 89.85
CA PRO A 290 149.64 56.51 90.53
C PRO A 290 149.15 57.68 91.44
N PRO A 291 148.26 57.44 92.43
CA PRO A 291 146.79 57.51 92.44
C PRO A 291 146.27 58.78 93.20
N PRO A 292 144.94 59.05 93.37
CA PRO A 292 144.21 58.56 94.56
C PRO A 292 142.64 58.52 94.52
N SER A 293 142.09 57.73 95.46
CA SER A 293 140.89 57.93 96.33
C SER A 293 139.54 58.52 95.86
N LYS A 294 138.50 57.68 96.00
CA LYS A 294 137.20 57.85 96.71
C LYS A 294 136.53 59.24 96.82
N THR A 295 135.27 59.34 96.36
CA THR A 295 134.09 59.96 97.04
C THR A 295 132.83 59.75 96.16
N ARG A 296 131.79 59.00 96.57
CA ARG A 296 130.64 59.30 97.45
C ARG A 296 129.48 60.10 96.78
N VAL A 297 128.41 59.39 96.36
CA VAL A 297 126.93 59.66 96.55
C VAL A 297 126.36 60.95 95.86
N PRO A 298 125.04 61.18 95.57
CA PRO A 298 123.74 60.51 95.87
C PRO A 298 122.86 60.15 94.64
N ARG A 299 121.77 59.34 94.75
CA ARG A 299 120.32 59.69 94.96
C ARG A 299 119.83 60.74 93.93
N SER A 300 118.70 60.67 93.23
CA SER A 300 117.41 60.00 93.43
C SER A 300 116.52 60.21 92.18
N THR A 301 115.46 59.40 92.03
CA THR A 301 114.09 59.75 91.53
C THR A 301 113.96 60.33 90.10
N ASP A 302 112.97 60.01 89.27
CA ASP A 302 111.63 59.44 89.47
C ASP A 302 111.03 59.21 88.06
N LYS A 303 110.28 58.11 87.88
CA LYS A 303 108.96 58.01 87.20
C LYS A 303 108.75 58.56 85.75
N PRO A 304 107.58 58.33 85.11
CA PRO A 304 106.51 57.34 85.36
C PRO A 304 105.99 56.61 84.10
N ALA A 305 105.27 55.52 84.39
CA ALA A 305 104.00 55.05 83.81
C ALA A 305 103.54 55.52 82.40
N GLY A 306 103.11 54.52 81.62
CA GLY A 306 101.66 54.38 81.45
C GLY A 306 101.11 54.12 80.05
N LYS A 307 100.18 53.16 80.05
CA LYS A 307 99.06 52.88 79.11
C LYS A 307 99.41 52.11 77.83
N ARG A 308 98.86 50.89 77.63
CA ARG A 308 97.45 50.45 77.42
C ARG A 308 96.88 50.87 76.07
N THR A 309 96.23 49.86 75.47
CA THR A 309 95.01 49.90 74.62
C THR A 309 95.18 50.40 73.19
N VAL A 310 94.45 49.99 72.14
CA VAL A 310 93.36 49.03 71.82
C VAL A 310 93.00 49.42 70.36
N LYS A 311 92.60 48.48 69.48
CA LYS A 311 91.26 48.43 68.83
C LYS A 311 91.21 47.50 67.62
N SER A 312 90.08 46.77 67.59
CA SER A 312 89.28 46.29 66.46
C SER A 312 89.84 45.21 65.56
#